data_AF-A0A925PSG3-F1
#
_entry.id   AF-A0A925PSG3-F1
#
_cell.length_a   1.000
_cell.length_b   1.000
_cell.length_c   1.000
_cell.angle_alpha   90.00
_cell.angle_beta   90.00
_cell.angle_gamma   90.00
#
_symmetry.space_group_name_H-M   'P 1'
#
loop_
_entity.id
_entity.type
_entity.pdbx_description
1 polymer ?
#
loop_
_entity_poly.entity_id
_entity_poly.type
_entity_poly.pdbx_seq_one_letter_code
_entity_poly.pdbx_strand_id
1 'polypeptide(L)'
;MNGSKLPARTALNVAALLLLTALTGCGTMDRVRGKDGAKTESEARSVAPEDPLARPIQVGWTSARASHCGFVFNPDQLRSNFMAAEVRAGTTPEQMQKIEHAYDYTRESVLASIKDDLGYCNNERTAAIRRDLNRYLAGDYTPSARMAR
;
A
#
# COMPACT_ATOMS: atom_id res chain seq x y z
N MET A 1 -76.07 12.35 28.48
CA MET A 1 -75.91 12.54 27.03
C MET A 1 -74.43 12.30 26.73
N ASN A 2 -74.07 11.05 26.39
CA ASN A 2 -73.67 10.59 25.05
C ASN A 2 -72.23 11.05 24.75
N GLY A 3 -71.24 10.18 24.51
CA GLY A 3 -71.28 8.97 23.70
C GLY A 3 -70.46 9.20 22.44
N SER A 4 -69.20 8.74 22.47
CA SER A 4 -68.35 8.21 21.38
C SER A 4 -68.44 8.79 19.97
N LYS A 5 -67.30 9.23 19.40
CA LYS A 5 -66.97 9.10 17.96
C LYS A 5 -65.47 8.82 17.71
N LEU A 6 -65.27 8.05 16.63
CA LEU A 6 -64.18 7.19 16.17
C LEU A 6 -62.86 7.87 15.74
N PRO A 7 -61.78 7.07 15.53
CA PRO A 7 -60.49 7.49 14.99
C PRO A 7 -60.51 7.60 13.46
N ALA A 8 -59.83 8.60 12.90
CA ALA A 8 -59.60 8.69 11.46
C ALA A 8 -58.24 9.34 11.14
N ARG A 9 -57.58 8.70 10.18
CA ARG A 9 -56.20 8.82 9.66
C ARG A 9 -55.84 10.21 9.10
N THR A 10 -54.54 10.34 8.78
CA THR A 10 -53.82 11.37 7.96
C THR A 10 -53.17 12.47 8.80
N ALA A 11 -51.93 12.94 8.59
CA ALA A 11 -50.95 12.77 7.53
C ALA A 11 -49.51 13.02 8.06
N LEU A 12 -48.53 12.37 7.42
CA LEU A 12 -47.27 12.94 6.93
C LEU A 12 -46.63 14.07 7.77
N ASN A 13 -45.52 13.78 8.44
CA ASN A 13 -44.42 14.75 8.50
C ASN A 13 -43.06 14.04 8.64
N VAL A 14 -42.25 14.31 7.62
CA VAL A 14 -40.87 13.92 7.41
C VAL A 14 -40.00 14.65 8.44
N ALA A 15 -39.30 13.91 9.30
CA ALA A 15 -38.17 14.44 10.05
C ALA A 15 -36.97 13.52 9.77
N ALA A 16 -36.26 13.85 8.69
CA ALA A 16 -34.97 13.29 8.34
C ALA A 16 -33.97 13.62 9.45
N LEU A 17 -33.63 12.62 10.27
CA LEU A 17 -32.54 12.72 11.23
C LEU A 17 -31.22 12.66 10.45
N LEU A 18 -30.65 13.84 10.22
CA LEU A 18 -29.35 14.07 9.61
C LEU A 18 -28.22 13.43 10.43
N LEU A 19 -27.65 12.38 9.85
CA LEU A 19 -26.21 12.12 9.70
C LEU A 19 -25.26 12.95 10.59
N LEU A 20 -24.79 12.32 11.67
CA LEU A 20 -23.51 12.60 12.32
C LEU A 20 -22.83 11.26 12.62
N THR A 21 -22.48 10.53 11.56
CA THR A 21 -21.46 9.49 11.64
C THR A 21 -20.12 10.19 11.86
N ALA A 22 -19.70 10.27 13.11
CA ALA A 22 -18.30 10.47 13.44
C ALA A 22 -17.50 9.37 12.72
N LEU A 23 -16.77 9.72 11.66
CA LEU A 23 -15.65 8.90 11.23
C LEU A 23 -14.57 9.01 12.30
N THR A 24 -14.72 8.22 13.37
CA THR A 24 -13.59 7.77 14.18
C THR A 24 -12.78 6.81 13.31
N GLY A 25 -12.06 7.36 12.34
CA GLY A 25 -10.99 6.69 11.61
C GLY A 25 -9.72 6.64 12.46
N CYS A 26 -9.84 6.10 13.67
CA CYS A 26 -8.70 5.75 14.52
C CYS A 26 -8.62 4.23 14.52
N GLY A 27 -7.89 3.68 13.54
CA GLY A 27 -7.84 2.25 13.33
C GLY A 27 -6.58 1.77 12.64
N THR A 28 -5.44 2.50 12.73
CA THR A 28 -4.13 1.97 12.31
C THR A 28 -2.90 2.76 12.78
N MET A 29 -3.00 3.60 13.81
CA MET A 29 -1.84 4.43 14.22
C MET A 29 -0.81 3.71 15.10
N ASP A 30 -1.02 2.43 15.46
CA ASP A 30 -0.12 1.69 16.36
C ASP A 30 0.90 0.76 15.66
N ARG A 31 0.83 0.56 14.33
CA ARG A 31 1.83 -0.27 13.62
C ARG A 31 3.01 0.50 13.05
N VAL A 32 2.97 1.84 13.06
CA VAL A 32 4.10 2.71 12.64
C VAL A 32 5.02 3.00 13.84
N ARG A 33 5.51 1.96 14.51
CA ARG A 33 6.58 2.09 15.52
C ARG A 33 7.89 1.42 15.10
N GLY A 34 8.16 1.33 13.80
CA GLY A 34 9.43 0.79 13.31
C GLY A 34 9.80 1.16 11.88
N LYS A 35 10.42 2.33 11.70
CA LYS A 35 11.29 2.75 10.57
C LYS A 35 10.74 2.49 9.16
N ASP A 36 9.80 3.34 8.73
CA ASP A 36 9.42 3.78 7.37
C ASP A 36 9.56 2.84 6.15
N GLY A 37 9.78 1.54 6.30
CA GLY A 37 9.89 0.56 5.23
C GLY A 37 9.90 -0.88 5.73
N ALA A 38 9.97 -1.85 4.82
CA ALA A 38 9.78 -3.27 5.14
C ALA A 38 11.08 -4.07 5.09
N LYS A 39 11.28 -4.98 6.04
CA LYS A 39 12.41 -5.93 6.05
C LYS A 39 11.97 -7.36 5.72
N THR A 40 10.73 -7.69 6.03
CA THR A 40 10.13 -9.01 5.87
C THR A 40 8.98 -9.01 4.87
N GLU A 41 8.66 -10.18 4.33
CA GLU A 41 7.54 -10.27 3.39
C GLU A 41 6.26 -9.80 4.08
N SER A 42 6.00 -10.26 5.31
CA SER A 42 4.82 -9.86 6.08
C SER A 42 4.68 -8.35 6.22
N GLU A 43 5.77 -7.62 6.47
CA GLU A 43 5.76 -6.16 6.60
C GLU A 43 5.38 -5.50 5.27
N ALA A 44 6.01 -5.90 4.15
CA ALA A 44 5.70 -5.36 2.82
C ALA A 44 4.25 -5.65 2.40
N ARG A 45 3.68 -6.75 2.88
CA ARG A 45 2.29 -7.16 2.63
C ARG A 45 1.27 -6.45 3.52
N SER A 46 1.68 -5.98 4.68
CA SER A 46 0.80 -5.39 5.70
C SER A 46 0.51 -3.90 5.49
N VAL A 47 1.16 -3.27 4.51
CA VAL A 47 0.92 -1.86 4.19
C VAL A 47 -0.37 -1.72 3.39
N ALA A 48 -1.30 -0.93 3.91
CA ALA A 48 -2.60 -0.73 3.28
C ALA A 48 -2.43 -0.05 1.90
N PRO A 49 -3.17 -0.45 0.84
CA PRO A 49 -3.02 0.14 -0.49
C PRO A 49 -3.20 1.66 -0.56
N GLU A 50 -3.97 2.24 0.35
CA GLU A 50 -4.21 3.68 0.49
C GLU A 50 -3.08 4.43 1.20
N ASP A 51 -2.13 3.72 1.82
CA ASP A 51 -0.97 4.33 2.46
C ASP A 51 0.01 4.84 1.38
N PRO A 52 0.43 6.12 1.43
CA PRO A 52 1.42 6.65 0.49
C PRO A 52 2.76 5.90 0.50
N LEU A 53 3.08 5.18 1.59
CA LEU A 53 4.29 4.36 1.70
C LEU A 53 4.12 2.94 1.13
N ALA A 54 2.91 2.50 0.82
CA ALA A 54 2.68 1.18 0.23
C ALA A 54 3.45 1.02 -1.08
N ARG A 55 3.35 2.01 -1.97
CA ARG A 55 4.01 1.99 -3.28
C ARG A 55 5.54 1.91 -3.17
N PRO A 56 6.25 2.83 -2.49
CA PRO A 56 7.71 2.76 -2.39
C PRO A 56 8.20 1.47 -1.73
N ILE A 57 7.51 0.98 -0.70
CA ILE A 57 7.85 -0.28 -0.02
C ILE A 57 7.76 -1.44 -1.02
N GLN A 58 6.67 -1.54 -1.78
CA GLN A 58 6.48 -2.64 -2.71
C GLN A 58 7.47 -2.64 -3.89
N VAL A 59 7.78 -1.46 -4.43
CA VAL A 59 8.76 -1.32 -5.52
C VAL A 59 10.18 -1.59 -5.00
N GLY A 60 10.56 -1.04 -3.84
CA GLY A 60 11.85 -1.31 -3.20
C GLY A 60 12.05 -2.79 -2.86
N TRP A 61 11.01 -3.43 -2.32
CA TRP A 61 10.95 -4.86 -2.02
C TRP A 61 11.16 -5.71 -3.28
N THR A 62 10.43 -5.41 -4.35
CA THR A 62 10.56 -6.14 -5.63
C THR A 62 11.94 -5.91 -6.26
N SER A 63 12.47 -4.68 -6.20
CA SER A 63 13.82 -4.34 -6.68
C SER A 63 14.90 -5.16 -5.98
N ALA A 64 14.83 -5.27 -4.64
CA ALA A 64 15.76 -6.09 -3.86
C ALA A 64 15.73 -7.56 -4.27
N ARG A 65 14.53 -8.14 -4.32
CA ARG A 65 14.35 -9.57 -4.65
C ARG A 65 14.73 -9.88 -6.09
N ALA A 66 14.40 -9.01 -7.03
CA ALA A 66 14.80 -9.14 -8.42
C ALA A 66 16.33 -9.10 -8.56
N SER A 67 16.99 -8.18 -7.84
CA SER A 67 18.45 -8.08 -7.83
C SER A 67 19.09 -9.35 -7.28
N HIS A 68 18.59 -9.85 -6.15
CA HIS A 68 19.11 -11.06 -5.51
C HIS A 68 18.86 -12.32 -6.36
N CYS A 69 17.68 -12.47 -6.97
CA CYS A 69 17.35 -13.61 -7.84
C CYS A 69 17.91 -13.49 -9.27
N GLY A 70 18.80 -12.55 -9.56
CA GLY A 70 19.52 -12.47 -10.82
C GLY A 70 18.67 -12.04 -12.03
N PHE A 71 17.60 -11.28 -11.81
CA PHE A 71 16.85 -10.69 -12.92
C PHE A 71 17.68 -9.63 -13.64
N VAL A 72 17.60 -9.59 -14.97
CA VAL A 72 18.29 -8.59 -15.79
C VAL A 72 17.45 -7.32 -15.85
N PHE A 73 17.81 -6.32 -15.04
CA PHE A 73 17.26 -4.96 -15.07
C PHE A 73 18.25 -3.99 -14.42
N ASN A 74 18.03 -2.67 -14.56
CA ASN A 74 18.81 -1.66 -13.87
C ASN A 74 18.05 -1.18 -12.61
N PRO A 75 18.53 -1.48 -11.38
CA PRO A 75 17.85 -1.09 -10.15
C PRO A 75 17.82 0.43 -9.93
N ASP A 76 18.87 1.15 -10.32
CA ASP A 76 18.94 2.61 -10.19
C ASP A 76 17.99 3.30 -11.18
N GLN A 77 17.88 2.75 -12.39
CA GLN A 77 16.90 3.22 -13.37
C GLN A 77 15.47 2.99 -12.89
N LEU A 78 15.18 1.82 -12.30
CA LEU A 78 13.86 1.55 -11.71
C LEU A 78 13.53 2.54 -10.60
N ARG A 79 14.49 2.79 -9.68
CA ARG A 79 14.34 3.80 -8.62
C ARG A 79 14.05 5.18 -9.21
N SER A 80 14.87 5.63 -10.16
CA SER A 80 14.71 6.94 -10.81
C SER A 80 13.35 7.09 -11.49
N ASN A 81 12.92 6.08 -12.25
CA ASN A 81 11.63 6.06 -12.94
C ASN A 81 10.46 6.12 -11.96
N PHE A 82 10.58 5.44 -10.83
CA PHE A 82 9.59 5.46 -9.75
C PHE A 82 9.52 6.85 -9.10
N MET A 83 10.65 7.45 -8.71
CA MET A 83 10.64 8.80 -8.12
C MET A 83 10.07 9.84 -9.09
N ALA A 84 10.40 9.74 -10.38
CA ALA A 84 9.80 10.60 -11.40
C ALA A 84 8.29 10.40 -11.53
N ALA A 85 7.77 9.19 -11.33
CA ALA A 85 6.34 8.91 -11.33
C ALA A 85 5.63 9.52 -10.12
N GLU A 86 6.25 9.50 -8.94
CA GLU A 86 5.70 10.15 -7.74
C GLU A 86 5.65 11.68 -7.90
N VAL A 87 6.70 12.28 -8.47
CA VAL A 87 6.69 13.72 -8.79
C VAL A 87 5.55 14.06 -9.76
N ARG A 88 5.33 13.25 -10.81
CA ARG A 88 4.21 13.44 -11.75
C ARG A 88 2.84 13.22 -11.11
N ALA A 89 2.76 12.42 -10.06
CA ALA A 89 1.54 12.19 -9.30
C ALA A 89 1.19 13.35 -8.34
N GLY A 90 2.03 14.39 -8.26
CA GLY A 90 1.78 15.58 -7.45
C GLY A 90 2.23 15.46 -6.00
N THR A 91 3.14 14.53 -5.69
CA THR A 91 3.71 14.34 -4.35
C THR A 91 4.49 15.59 -3.91
N THR A 92 4.29 16.05 -2.67
CA THR A 92 5.02 17.22 -2.14
C THR A 92 6.50 16.90 -1.86
N PRO A 93 7.39 17.89 -1.78
CA PRO A 93 8.80 17.66 -1.45
C PRO A 93 9.02 16.91 -0.13
N GLU A 94 8.21 17.19 0.90
CA GLU A 94 8.29 16.52 2.20
C GLU A 94 7.86 15.06 2.11
N GLN A 95 6.85 14.76 1.28
CA GLN A 95 6.43 13.39 1.02
C GLN A 95 7.46 12.65 0.16
N MET A 96 8.09 13.33 -0.80
CA MET A 96 9.16 12.73 -1.62
C MET A 96 10.32 12.21 -0.76
N GLN A 97 10.74 12.96 0.26
CA GLN A 97 11.78 12.49 1.19
C GLN A 97 11.40 11.19 1.92
N LYS A 98 10.14 11.09 2.35
CA LYS A 98 9.63 9.88 3.01
C LYS A 98 9.55 8.69 2.05
N ILE A 99 9.10 8.94 0.81
CA ILE A 99 9.02 7.93 -0.25
C ILE A 99 10.41 7.41 -0.59
N GLU A 100 11.38 8.30 -0.78
CA GLU A 100 12.78 7.95 -1.05
C GLU A 100 13.35 7.09 0.06
N HIS A 101 13.23 7.54 1.31
CA HIS A 101 13.68 6.79 2.47
C HIS A 101 13.00 5.41 2.55
N ALA A 102 11.68 5.35 2.36
CA ALA A 102 10.92 4.10 2.42
C ALA A 102 11.36 3.10 1.36
N TYR A 103 11.59 3.56 0.14
CA TYR A 103 12.11 2.74 -0.95
C TYR A 103 13.50 2.21 -0.62
N ASP A 104 14.44 3.10 -0.29
CA ASP A 104 15.86 2.79 -0.13
C ASP A 104 16.06 1.86 1.08
N TYR A 105 15.46 2.18 2.21
CA TYR A 105 15.51 1.35 3.40
C TYR A 105 14.89 -0.04 3.18
N THR A 106 13.75 -0.12 2.49
CA THR A 106 13.13 -1.41 2.17
C THR A 106 14.07 -2.22 1.30
N ARG A 107 14.62 -1.62 0.24
CA ARG A 107 15.51 -2.34 -0.68
C ARG A 107 16.75 -2.87 0.02
N GLU A 108 17.42 -2.03 0.81
CA GLU A 108 18.64 -2.39 1.55
C GLU A 108 18.36 -3.47 2.59
N SER A 109 17.30 -3.31 3.37
CA SER A 109 16.99 -4.25 4.46
C SER A 109 16.55 -5.61 3.94
N VAL A 110 15.86 -5.68 2.81
CA VAL A 110 15.48 -6.93 2.16
C VAL A 110 16.69 -7.63 1.57
N LEU A 111 17.57 -6.91 0.86
CA LEU A 111 18.82 -7.48 0.38
C LEU A 111 19.64 -8.07 1.54
N ALA A 112 19.73 -7.33 2.65
CA ALA A 112 20.43 -7.79 3.83
C ALA A 112 19.77 -9.01 4.50
N SER A 113 18.44 -9.14 4.44
CA SER A 113 17.72 -10.26 5.06
C SER A 113 17.74 -11.55 4.23
N ILE A 114 17.86 -11.45 2.90
CA ILE A 114 17.81 -12.61 1.99
C ILE A 114 19.18 -13.07 1.50
N LYS A 115 20.25 -12.28 1.70
CA LYS A 115 21.59 -12.56 1.14
C LYS A 115 22.13 -13.98 1.42
N ASP A 116 21.81 -14.55 2.58
CA ASP A 116 22.33 -15.84 3.04
C ASP A 116 21.32 -16.99 2.81
N ASP A 117 20.12 -16.71 2.28
CA ASP A 117 19.09 -17.71 1.99
C ASP A 117 19.26 -18.25 0.56
N LEU A 118 20.04 -19.33 0.42
CA LEU A 118 20.26 -20.01 -0.86
C LEU A 118 18.97 -20.59 -1.47
N GLY A 119 17.94 -20.83 -0.66
CA GLY A 119 16.63 -21.34 -1.09
C GLY A 119 15.63 -20.22 -1.41
N TYR A 120 16.05 -18.96 -1.33
CA TYR A 120 15.14 -17.84 -1.49
C TYR A 120 14.47 -17.84 -2.86
N CYS A 121 15.26 -18.02 -3.92
CA CYS A 121 14.81 -17.94 -5.31
C CYS A 121 14.24 -19.28 -5.80
N ASN A 122 13.04 -19.61 -5.34
CA ASN A 122 12.27 -20.74 -5.87
C ASN A 122 11.36 -20.32 -7.05
N ASN A 123 10.75 -21.31 -7.72
CA ASN A 123 9.91 -21.08 -8.91
C ASN A 123 8.73 -20.14 -8.64
N GLU A 124 8.05 -20.31 -7.51
CA GLU A 124 6.88 -19.51 -7.13
C GLU A 124 7.27 -18.04 -6.90
N ARG A 125 8.31 -17.80 -6.09
CA ARG A 125 8.81 -16.45 -5.81
C ARG A 125 9.35 -15.80 -7.08
N THR A 126 10.10 -16.51 -7.90
CA THR A 126 10.64 -16.00 -9.16
C THR A 126 9.52 -15.61 -10.13
N ALA A 127 8.47 -16.41 -10.25
CA ALA A 127 7.30 -16.07 -11.07
C ALA A 127 6.57 -14.81 -10.54
N ALA A 128 6.44 -14.68 -9.22
CA ALA A 128 5.86 -13.49 -8.60
C ALA A 128 6.71 -12.23 -8.86
N ILE A 129 8.03 -12.32 -8.61
CA ILE A 129 8.98 -11.22 -8.84
C ILE A 129 8.93 -10.78 -10.31
N ARG A 130 8.94 -11.72 -11.26
CA ARG A 130 8.90 -11.40 -12.70
C ARG A 130 7.68 -10.57 -13.07
N ARG A 131 6.50 -10.98 -12.60
CA ARG A 131 5.24 -10.29 -12.89
C ARG A 131 5.26 -8.87 -12.36
N ASP A 132 5.66 -8.71 -11.09
CA ASP A 132 5.63 -7.41 -10.43
C ASP A 132 6.70 -6.49 -11.01
N LEU A 133 7.91 -7.01 -11.29
CA LEU A 133 8.99 -6.28 -11.94
C LEU A 133 8.60 -5.78 -13.34
N ASN A 134 8.04 -6.66 -14.20
CA ASN A 134 7.66 -6.26 -15.56
C ASN A 134 6.61 -5.15 -15.57
N ARG A 135 5.68 -5.19 -14.61
CA ARG A 135 4.67 -4.14 -14.42
C ARG A 135 5.31 -2.80 -14.03
N TYR A 136 6.26 -2.82 -13.09
CA TYR A 136 7.00 -1.61 -12.69
C TYR A 136 7.88 -1.06 -13.82
N LEU A 137 8.53 -1.94 -14.60
CA LEU A 137 9.31 -1.53 -15.77
C LEU A 137 8.43 -0.91 -16.87
N ALA A 138 7.15 -1.28 -16.94
CA ALA A 138 6.16 -0.64 -17.80
C ALA A 138 5.58 0.67 -17.23
N GLY A 139 6.01 1.08 -16.04
CA GLY A 139 5.56 2.32 -15.39
C GLY A 139 4.26 2.19 -14.58
N ASP A 140 3.72 0.99 -14.40
CA ASP A 140 2.57 0.75 -13.53
C ASP A 140 3.04 0.45 -12.11
N TYR A 141 2.91 1.44 -11.22
CA TYR A 141 3.29 1.38 -9.80
C TYR A 141 2.11 1.26 -8.86
N THR A 142 0.96 0.79 -9.34
CA THR A 142 -0.23 0.60 -8.50
C THR A 142 0.06 -0.42 -7.39
N PRO A 143 -0.37 -0.18 -6.14
CA PRO A 143 -0.24 -1.17 -5.09
C PRO A 143 -0.97 -2.46 -5.47
N SER A 144 -0.33 -3.62 -5.35
CA SER A 144 -1.00 -4.89 -5.64
C SER A 144 -1.52 -5.55 -4.36
N ALA A 145 -2.82 -5.85 -4.32
CA ALA A 145 -3.43 -6.60 -3.22
C ALA A 145 -2.89 -8.04 -3.10
N ARG A 146 -2.17 -8.52 -4.11
CA ARG A 146 -1.55 -9.86 -4.11
C ARG A 146 -0.31 -9.93 -3.22
N MET A 147 0.23 -8.78 -2.80
CA MET A 147 1.15 -8.80 -1.67
C MET A 147 0.41 -9.23 -0.41
N ALA A 148 -0.82 -8.81 -0.14
CA ALA A 148 -1.58 -9.28 1.05
C ALA A 148 -2.04 -10.76 1.06
N ARG A 149 -1.50 -11.65 0.20
CA ARG A 149 -1.79 -13.09 0.19
C ARG A 149 -0.55 -13.95 0.39
#